data_AF-A0A2E0S3I3-F1
#
_entry.id   AF-A0A2E0S3I3-F1
#
_cell.length_a   1.000
_cell.length_b   1.000
_cell.length_c   1.000
_cell.angle_alpha   90.00
_cell.angle_beta   90.00
_cell.angle_gamma   90.00
#
_symmetry.space_group_name_H-M   'P 1'
#
loop_
_entity.id
_entity.type
_entity.pdbx_description
1 polymer ?
#
loop_
_entity_poly.entity_id
_entity_poly.type
_entity_poly.pdbx_seq_one_letter_code
_entity_poly.pdbx_strand_id
1 'polypeptide(L)'
;MKQKSISIFIVSAILVFVLIACGDSESEGTVVETNDAEANITEQAVNETAEESTSSVHSIADSSEAYFDEEGNMISQDEADEEPETQPQIEFLDIVIADEGRTTERPLFTPVALKVGQKIASPTLPGGLTVLFAEVLEDSRCPIGSECPAAGKVVIRTELASNVTPLGELVLTIEDGQEGPTIKKVSRYSAVFISLEPHPVEGETIDPSEYVAVIAVIK
;
A
#
# COMPACT_ATOMS: atom_id res chain seq x y z
N MET A 1 -65.98 24.46 -15.81
CA MET A 1 -66.01 23.88 -14.45
C MET A 1 -64.61 23.92 -13.88
N LYS A 2 -64.51 24.12 -12.56
CA LYS A 2 -63.38 24.70 -11.81
C LYS A 2 -62.08 23.87 -11.84
N GLN A 3 -60.98 24.57 -12.10
CA GLN A 3 -59.59 24.20 -11.83
C GLN A 3 -59.39 24.15 -10.30
N LYS A 4 -58.80 23.07 -9.77
CA LYS A 4 -58.46 22.94 -8.35
C LYS A 4 -56.96 22.63 -8.25
N SER A 5 -56.19 23.70 -8.11
CA SER A 5 -54.78 23.69 -7.73
C SER A 5 -54.64 23.33 -6.25
N ILE A 6 -53.95 22.23 -5.95
CA ILE A 6 -53.59 21.81 -4.60
C ILE A 6 -52.21 22.37 -4.31
N SER A 7 -52.17 23.50 -3.60
CA SER A 7 -50.95 24.05 -3.01
C SER A 7 -50.78 23.44 -1.62
N ILE A 8 -49.82 22.52 -1.47
CA ILE A 8 -49.39 22.01 -0.17
C ILE A 8 -48.22 22.89 0.30
N PHE A 9 -48.51 23.77 1.25
CA PHE A 9 -47.52 24.49 2.04
C PHE A 9 -46.93 23.50 3.05
N ILE A 10 -45.71 23.02 2.83
CA ILE A 10 -44.95 22.31 3.87
C ILE A 10 -44.24 23.36 4.70
N VAL A 11 -44.77 23.54 5.90
CA VAL A 11 -44.29 24.45 6.94
C VAL A 11 -42.95 23.95 7.47
N SER A 12 -41.97 24.85 7.36
CA SER A 12 -40.73 24.96 8.13
C SER A 12 -40.76 24.29 9.52
N ALA A 13 -40.04 23.19 9.69
CA ALA A 13 -39.62 22.68 10.98
C ALA A 13 -38.14 23.05 11.20
N ILE A 14 -37.95 24.21 11.84
CA ILE A 14 -36.68 24.64 12.42
C ILE A 14 -36.42 23.72 13.62
N LEU A 15 -35.39 22.88 13.53
CA LEU A 15 -34.93 22.10 14.67
C LEU A 15 -33.63 22.72 15.19
N VAL A 16 -33.79 23.58 16.19
CA VAL A 16 -32.70 24.15 16.99
C VAL A 16 -32.18 23.04 17.91
N PHE A 17 -30.98 22.51 17.64
CA PHE A 17 -30.26 21.73 18.63
C PHE A 17 -29.45 22.68 19.52
N VAL A 18 -29.90 22.79 20.76
CA VAL A 18 -29.29 23.57 21.84
C VAL A 18 -28.09 22.79 22.39
N LEU A 19 -26.95 23.49 22.49
CA LEU A 19 -25.74 23.07 23.21
C LEU A 19 -25.93 23.18 24.72
N ILE A 20 -25.70 22.08 25.45
CA ILE A 20 -25.44 21.99 26.91
C ILE A 20 -24.67 20.66 27.10
N ALA A 21 -23.62 20.47 27.89
CA ALA A 21 -22.62 21.28 28.58
C ALA A 21 -21.58 20.27 29.15
N CYS A 22 -20.44 20.82 29.57
CA CYS A 22 -19.34 20.28 30.35
C CYS A 22 -19.57 19.00 31.18
N GLY A 23 -18.54 18.15 31.22
CA GLY A 23 -18.36 17.10 32.21
C GLY A 23 -16.91 16.65 32.28
N ASP A 24 -16.06 17.47 32.93
CA ASP A 24 -14.78 17.04 33.48
C ASP A 24 -15.04 16.07 34.64
N SER A 25 -14.36 14.92 34.63
CA SER A 25 -14.22 14.07 35.80
C SER A 25 -12.79 13.53 35.85
N GLU A 26 -11.92 14.30 36.48
CA GLU A 26 -10.72 13.80 37.16
C GLU A 26 -11.15 12.88 38.32
N SER A 27 -10.50 11.73 38.46
CA SER A 27 -10.53 10.96 39.70
C SER A 27 -9.12 10.53 40.07
N GLU A 28 -8.49 11.33 40.95
CA GLU A 28 -7.38 10.91 41.81
C GLU A 28 -7.91 10.24 43.10
N GLY A 29 -7.08 9.38 43.70
CA GLY A 29 -7.31 8.75 45.01
C GLY A 29 -6.85 7.29 45.04
N THR A 30 -5.56 6.97 45.09
CA THR A 30 -4.63 6.97 46.25
C THR A 30 -4.71 5.71 47.12
N VAL A 31 -3.70 4.85 46.91
CA VAL A 31 -2.75 4.18 47.85
C VAL A 31 -3.27 3.53 49.14
N VAL A 32 -2.76 2.32 49.44
CA VAL A 32 -1.98 1.93 50.66
C VAL A 32 -1.97 0.39 50.76
N GLU A 33 -0.83 -0.22 50.43
CA GLU A 33 0.05 -1.05 51.32
C GLU A 33 -0.47 -2.46 51.63
N THR A 34 0.31 -3.50 51.91
CA THR A 34 1.72 -3.91 51.83
C THR A 34 1.68 -5.40 52.16
N ASN A 35 2.61 -6.20 51.65
CA ASN A 35 3.56 -6.95 52.47
C ASN A 35 4.21 -8.10 51.70
N ASP A 36 5.52 -8.11 51.85
CA ASP A 36 6.54 -9.04 51.38
C ASP A 36 6.45 -10.45 51.99
N ALA A 37 7.22 -11.35 51.37
CA ALA A 37 8.02 -12.45 51.96
C ALA A 37 8.01 -13.66 50.99
N GLU A 38 9.06 -13.88 50.21
CA GLU A 38 10.29 -14.64 50.52
C GLU A 38 10.16 -16.18 50.50
N ALA A 39 10.99 -16.75 49.61
CA ALA A 39 11.76 -18.00 49.68
C ALA A 39 11.06 -19.34 49.99
N ASN A 40 11.27 -20.34 49.12
CA ASN A 40 12.11 -21.49 49.49
C ASN A 40 12.59 -22.32 48.29
N ILE A 41 13.83 -22.79 48.41
CA ILE A 41 14.58 -23.77 47.58
C ILE A 41 14.22 -25.18 48.08
N THR A 42 14.44 -26.25 47.28
CA THR A 42 14.97 -27.61 47.63
C THR A 42 14.75 -28.55 46.42
N GLU A 43 15.78 -28.83 45.61
CA GLU A 43 16.66 -30.03 45.53
C GLU A 43 16.09 -31.34 44.91
N GLN A 44 16.83 -31.78 43.86
CA GLN A 44 17.34 -33.12 43.49
C GLN A 44 16.48 -34.40 43.42
N ALA A 45 16.58 -35.09 42.27
CA ALA A 45 17.09 -36.48 42.13
C ALA A 45 17.22 -36.84 40.62
N VAL A 46 18.43 -37.00 40.07
CA VAL A 46 19.13 -38.28 39.74
C VAL A 46 18.37 -39.20 38.76
N ASN A 47 18.88 -39.39 37.53
CA ASN A 47 19.60 -40.62 37.13
C ASN A 47 20.10 -40.60 35.65
N GLU A 48 21.41 -40.62 35.51
CA GLU A 48 22.30 -41.32 34.55
C GLU A 48 21.75 -42.68 34.02
N THR A 49 22.09 -43.33 32.89
CA THR A 49 23.06 -43.27 31.76
C THR A 49 22.46 -44.26 30.73
N ALA A 50 22.55 -44.10 29.41
CA ALA A 50 23.57 -44.65 28.52
C ALA A 50 22.82 -45.13 27.26
N GLU A 51 23.28 -44.80 26.06
CA GLU A 51 23.58 -45.78 25.01
C GLU A 51 24.43 -45.08 23.94
N GLU A 52 25.51 -45.76 23.61
CA GLU A 52 26.58 -45.42 22.69
C GLU A 52 26.27 -46.02 21.32
N SER A 53 26.42 -45.27 20.23
CA SER A 53 26.66 -45.76 18.85
C SER A 53 27.02 -44.57 17.96
N THR A 54 28.31 -44.26 17.78
CA THR A 54 29.24 -44.75 16.73
C THR A 54 29.02 -44.17 15.33
N SER A 55 29.99 -43.33 14.91
CA SER A 55 30.55 -43.19 13.56
C SER A 55 29.61 -42.76 12.41
N SER A 56 30.01 -42.21 11.28
CA SER A 56 31.24 -41.62 10.74
C SER A 56 30.78 -40.99 9.42
N VAL A 57 31.20 -39.76 9.19
CA VAL A 57 31.68 -39.15 7.94
C VAL A 57 31.17 -39.69 6.57
N HIS A 58 30.56 -38.76 5.82
CA HIS A 58 30.51 -38.56 4.36
C HIS A 58 30.00 -39.67 3.43
N SER A 59 29.00 -39.30 2.62
CA SER A 59 29.04 -39.52 1.16
C SER A 59 28.13 -38.50 0.47
N ILE A 60 28.77 -37.55 -0.20
CA ILE A 60 28.17 -36.70 -1.23
C ILE A 60 28.10 -37.57 -2.48
N ALA A 61 26.90 -37.80 -3.01
CA ALA A 61 26.70 -38.25 -4.37
C ALA A 61 25.93 -37.14 -5.07
N ASP A 62 26.70 -36.17 -5.58
CA ASP A 62 26.25 -35.15 -6.49
C ASP A 62 26.46 -35.70 -7.90
N SER A 63 25.36 -36.01 -8.59
CA SER A 63 25.35 -36.57 -9.93
C SER A 63 25.16 -35.42 -10.92
N SER A 64 26.24 -34.71 -11.26
CA SER A 64 26.23 -33.75 -12.37
C SER A 64 26.45 -34.52 -13.67
N GLU A 65 25.41 -34.66 -14.48
CA GLU A 65 25.51 -35.19 -15.85
C GLU A 65 26.23 -34.16 -16.72
N ALA A 66 27.47 -34.47 -17.11
CA ALA A 66 28.23 -33.67 -18.07
C ALA A 66 27.71 -33.96 -19.49
N TYR A 67 27.27 -32.91 -20.18
CA TYR A 67 26.88 -32.97 -21.60
C TYR A 67 28.09 -32.65 -22.48
N PHE A 68 28.34 -33.49 -23.49
CA PHE A 68 29.42 -33.33 -24.46
C PHE A 68 28.84 -33.12 -25.86
N ASP A 69 29.50 -32.30 -26.69
CA ASP A 69 29.15 -32.17 -28.11
C ASP A 69 29.58 -33.41 -28.92
N GLU A 70 29.19 -33.47 -30.20
CA GLU A 70 29.54 -34.58 -31.10
C GLU A 70 31.06 -34.70 -31.37
N GLU A 71 31.85 -33.72 -30.94
CA GLU A 71 33.30 -33.64 -31.09
C GLU A 71 34.05 -33.94 -29.78
N GLY A 72 33.31 -34.23 -28.69
CA GLY A 72 33.83 -34.68 -27.41
C GLY A 72 34.30 -33.56 -26.47
N ASN A 73 33.91 -32.31 -26.71
CA ASN A 73 34.19 -31.20 -25.80
C ASN A 73 33.06 -31.07 -24.76
N MET A 74 33.42 -30.69 -23.53
CA MET A 74 32.44 -30.40 -22.47
C MET A 74 31.69 -29.11 -22.80
N ILE A 75 30.37 -29.20 -22.91
CA ILE A 75 29.51 -28.04 -23.05
C ILE A 75 29.09 -27.62 -21.63
N SER A 76 29.46 -26.42 -21.21
CA SER A 76 28.89 -25.80 -20.01
C SER A 76 27.44 -25.44 -20.30
N GLN A 77 26.52 -25.78 -19.39
CA GLN A 77 25.07 -25.52 -19.53
C GLN A 77 24.66 -24.04 -19.47
N ASP A 78 25.60 -23.10 -19.59
CA ASP A 78 25.37 -21.67 -19.30
C ASP A 78 25.25 -20.78 -20.54
N GLU A 79 25.20 -21.34 -21.75
CA GLU A 79 24.84 -20.58 -22.96
C GLU A 79 23.45 -21.01 -23.45
N ALA A 80 22.46 -20.91 -22.56
CA ALA A 80 21.10 -20.64 -23.00
C ALA A 80 21.08 -19.17 -23.42
N ASP A 81 20.82 -18.91 -24.70
CA ASP A 81 20.50 -17.58 -25.21
C ASP A 81 19.35 -17.00 -24.37
N GLU A 82 19.67 -16.19 -23.36
CA GLU A 82 18.70 -15.37 -22.64
C GLU A 82 18.26 -14.27 -23.60
N GLU A 83 17.25 -14.59 -24.43
CA GLU A 83 16.41 -13.58 -25.07
C GLU A 83 15.85 -12.70 -23.94
N PRO A 84 16.17 -11.39 -23.90
CA PRO A 84 15.77 -10.56 -22.77
C PRO A 84 14.25 -10.55 -22.69
N GLU A 85 13.70 -11.00 -21.57
CA GLU A 85 12.27 -10.95 -21.29
C GLU A 85 11.80 -9.49 -21.37
N THR A 86 11.29 -9.07 -22.52
CA THR A 86 10.66 -7.76 -22.67
C THR A 86 9.39 -7.78 -21.83
N GLN A 87 9.48 -7.27 -20.61
CA GLN A 87 8.30 -7.02 -19.78
C GLN A 87 7.35 -6.10 -20.59
N PRO A 88 6.06 -6.45 -20.73
CA PRO A 88 5.13 -5.65 -21.50
C PRO A 88 5.03 -4.25 -20.87
N GLN A 89 5.60 -3.25 -21.54
CA GLN A 89 5.53 -1.87 -21.07
C GLN A 89 4.11 -1.35 -21.29
N ILE A 90 3.44 -0.98 -20.20
CA ILE A 90 2.13 -0.34 -20.27
C ILE A 90 2.33 1.06 -20.84
N GLU A 91 1.75 1.30 -22.01
CA GLU A 91 1.76 2.62 -22.64
C GLU A 91 0.67 3.49 -22.01
N PHE A 92 1.08 4.51 -21.26
CA PHE A 92 0.19 5.52 -20.71
C PHE A 92 0.03 6.70 -21.66
N LEU A 93 -1.12 7.36 -21.61
CA LEU A 93 -1.31 8.68 -22.22
C LEU A 93 -0.58 9.76 -21.42
N ASP A 94 -0.66 11.01 -21.87
CA ASP A 94 -0.06 12.14 -21.17
C ASP A 94 -0.63 12.33 -19.76
N ILE A 95 0.23 12.75 -18.83
CA ILE A 95 -0.17 13.10 -17.47
C ILE A 95 -1.03 14.36 -17.48
N VAL A 96 -2.19 14.28 -16.86
CA VAL A 96 -3.12 15.41 -16.70
C VAL A 96 -3.18 15.85 -15.24
N ILE A 97 -3.31 17.15 -14.99
CA ILE A 97 -3.53 17.68 -13.64
C ILE A 97 -5.01 17.51 -13.26
N ALA A 98 -5.28 17.11 -12.01
CA ALA A 98 -6.63 16.95 -11.52
C ALA A 98 -7.42 18.28 -11.47
N ASP A 99 -8.72 18.19 -11.74
CA ASP A 99 -9.65 19.32 -11.65
C ASP A 99 -9.88 19.69 -10.16
N GLU A 100 -9.78 20.98 -9.83
CA GLU A 100 -9.96 21.45 -8.46
C GLU A 100 -11.40 21.25 -7.95
N GLY A 101 -11.54 20.68 -6.76
CA GLY A 101 -12.82 20.55 -6.05
C GLY A 101 -13.84 19.60 -6.69
N ARG A 102 -13.48 18.81 -7.71
CA ARG A 102 -14.37 17.87 -8.40
C ARG A 102 -13.67 16.54 -8.70
N THR A 103 -14.45 15.55 -9.14
CA THR A 103 -13.89 14.33 -9.71
C THR A 103 -13.32 14.62 -11.09
N THR A 104 -12.07 14.22 -11.34
CA THR A 104 -11.44 14.32 -12.66
C THR A 104 -11.79 13.09 -13.48
N GLU A 105 -12.70 13.23 -14.44
CA GLU A 105 -13.08 12.12 -15.32
C GLU A 105 -12.09 11.99 -16.49
N ARG A 106 -11.39 10.86 -16.58
CA ARG A 106 -10.39 10.59 -17.64
C ARG A 106 -10.51 9.17 -18.19
N PRO A 107 -10.31 8.96 -19.50
CA PRO A 107 -10.27 7.63 -20.09
C PRO A 107 -9.29 6.69 -19.38
N LEU A 108 -9.48 5.37 -19.58
CA LEU A 108 -8.48 4.39 -19.14
C LEU A 108 -7.10 4.73 -19.73
N PHE A 109 -6.04 4.30 -19.04
CA PHE A 109 -4.64 4.57 -19.40
C PHE A 109 -4.24 6.05 -19.38
N THR A 110 -5.10 6.96 -18.88
CA THR A 110 -4.73 8.36 -18.64
C THR A 110 -4.22 8.53 -17.21
N PRO A 111 -2.92 8.80 -17.00
CA PRO A 111 -2.41 9.14 -15.69
C PRO A 111 -2.83 10.55 -15.28
N VAL A 112 -3.12 10.73 -14.00
CA VAL A 112 -3.53 12.01 -13.44
C VAL A 112 -2.73 12.30 -12.20
N ALA A 113 -2.19 13.51 -12.13
CA ALA A 113 -1.55 14.07 -10.95
C ALA A 113 -2.62 14.54 -9.95
N LEU A 114 -2.69 13.86 -8.81
CA LEU A 114 -3.65 14.09 -7.73
C LEU A 114 -2.94 14.58 -6.48
N LYS A 115 -3.43 15.69 -5.92
CA LYS A 115 -3.14 16.06 -4.53
C LYS A 115 -4.00 15.23 -3.57
N VAL A 116 -3.59 15.21 -2.31
CA VAL A 116 -4.37 14.63 -1.21
C VAL A 116 -5.81 15.17 -1.24
N GLY A 117 -6.78 14.27 -1.19
CA GLY A 117 -8.22 14.57 -1.27
C GLY A 117 -8.78 14.69 -2.69
N GLN A 118 -7.96 14.63 -3.74
CA GLN A 118 -8.42 14.64 -5.13
C GLN A 118 -8.66 13.23 -5.66
N LYS A 119 -9.60 13.11 -6.60
CA LYS A 119 -10.05 11.83 -7.15
C LYS A 119 -10.15 11.84 -8.67
N ILE A 120 -9.84 10.68 -9.24
CA ILE A 120 -10.07 10.37 -10.66
C ILE A 120 -11.20 9.38 -10.81
N ALA A 121 -11.87 9.41 -11.96
CA ALA A 121 -12.81 8.38 -12.35
C ALA A 121 -12.66 8.01 -13.83
N SER A 122 -12.72 6.70 -14.12
CA SER A 122 -12.79 6.21 -15.49
C SER A 122 -14.24 6.32 -16.01
N PRO A 123 -14.55 7.04 -17.11
CA PRO A 123 -15.91 7.28 -17.59
C PRO A 123 -16.48 6.08 -18.38
N THR A 124 -16.42 4.87 -17.83
CA THR A 124 -16.90 3.65 -18.48
C THR A 124 -18.28 3.25 -17.98
N LEU A 125 -19.25 3.06 -18.89
CA LEU A 125 -20.57 2.53 -18.57
C LEU A 125 -20.66 1.02 -18.91
N PRO A 126 -21.35 0.20 -18.09
CA PRO A 126 -21.91 0.53 -16.77
C PRO A 126 -20.85 0.32 -15.68
N GLY A 127 -20.33 1.39 -15.06
CA GLY A 127 -19.45 1.34 -13.88
C GLY A 127 -17.99 1.70 -14.12
N GLY A 128 -17.61 2.94 -13.82
CA GLY A 128 -16.22 3.36 -13.72
C GLY A 128 -15.58 2.97 -12.39
N LEU A 129 -14.25 2.87 -12.35
CA LEU A 129 -13.51 2.92 -11.10
C LEU A 129 -13.21 4.38 -10.77
N THR A 130 -13.57 4.78 -9.56
CA THR A 130 -13.15 6.04 -8.93
C THR A 130 -12.05 5.72 -7.94
N VAL A 131 -10.95 6.49 -8.00
CA VAL A 131 -9.82 6.39 -7.06
C VAL A 131 -9.59 7.76 -6.44
N LEU A 132 -9.68 7.83 -5.11
CA LEU A 132 -9.34 9.00 -4.30
C LEU A 132 -7.95 8.80 -3.71
N PHE A 133 -7.05 9.77 -3.88
CA PHE A 133 -5.79 9.80 -3.15
C PHE A 133 -6.05 10.33 -1.74
N ALA A 134 -6.05 9.45 -0.74
CA ALA A 134 -6.53 9.77 0.61
C ALA A 134 -5.42 10.35 1.49
N GLU A 135 -4.24 9.73 1.52
CA GLU A 135 -3.05 10.23 2.22
C GLU A 135 -1.80 9.43 1.87
N VAL A 136 -0.63 9.96 2.26
CA VAL A 136 0.64 9.24 2.29
C VAL A 136 0.80 8.60 3.65
N LEU A 137 0.93 7.27 3.68
CA LEU A 137 1.13 6.49 4.91
C LEU A 137 2.60 6.40 5.31
N GLU A 138 3.49 6.29 4.32
CA GLU A 138 4.92 6.19 4.52
C GLU A 138 5.66 6.78 3.31
N ASP A 139 6.68 7.59 3.56
CA ASP A 139 7.68 7.96 2.56
C ASP A 139 9.06 7.84 3.21
N SER A 140 9.71 6.72 2.92
CA SER A 140 11.05 6.37 3.40
C SER A 140 12.08 6.38 2.28
N ARG A 141 11.73 6.94 1.11
CA ARG A 141 12.65 7.07 -0.05
C ARG A 141 13.94 7.77 0.37
N CYS A 142 15.05 7.35 -0.22
CA CYS A 142 16.33 7.95 0.10
C CYS A 142 16.34 9.44 -0.28
N PRO A 143 16.56 10.38 0.67
CA PRO A 143 16.58 11.80 0.35
C PRO A 143 17.71 12.16 -0.61
N ILE A 144 17.44 13.09 -1.52
CA ILE A 144 18.47 13.65 -2.41
C ILE A 144 19.51 14.37 -1.55
N GLY A 145 20.78 13.99 -1.73
CA GLY A 145 21.91 14.52 -0.96
C GLY A 145 22.42 13.59 0.15
N SER A 146 21.64 12.55 0.50
CA SER A 146 22.00 11.59 1.55
C SER A 146 22.51 10.26 0.98
N GLU A 147 23.21 9.50 1.83
CA GLU A 147 23.61 8.11 1.54
C GLU A 147 22.77 7.15 2.38
N CYS A 148 21.92 6.35 1.72
CA CYS A 148 21.05 5.39 2.41
C CYS A 148 21.56 3.96 2.25
N PRO A 149 21.71 3.19 3.35
CA PRO A 149 22.19 1.82 3.28
C PRO A 149 21.12 0.82 2.81
N ALA A 150 19.84 1.21 2.82
CA ALA A 150 18.71 0.40 2.40
C ALA A 150 17.82 1.19 1.44
N ALA A 151 17.21 0.48 0.50
CA ALA A 151 16.16 1.02 -0.36
C ALA A 151 14.93 1.38 0.49
N GLY A 152 14.44 2.60 0.31
CA GLY A 152 13.21 3.06 0.94
C GLY A 152 11.97 2.58 0.20
N LYS A 153 10.82 3.14 0.56
CA LYS A 153 9.58 2.96 -0.19
C LYS A 153 8.61 4.10 0.04
N VAL A 154 7.61 4.17 -0.82
CA VAL A 154 6.43 5.03 -0.66
C VAL A 154 5.22 4.15 -0.50
N VAL A 155 4.39 4.46 0.49
CA VAL A 155 3.10 3.81 0.72
C VAL A 155 2.02 4.88 0.75
N ILE A 156 1.02 4.77 -0.12
CA ILE A 156 -0.15 5.66 -0.14
C ILE A 156 -1.42 4.88 0.18
N ARG A 157 -2.37 5.56 0.84
CA ARG A 157 -3.76 5.07 0.96
C ARG A 157 -4.63 5.70 -0.11
N THR A 158 -5.44 4.88 -0.74
CA THR A 158 -6.48 5.31 -1.68
C THR A 158 -7.84 4.77 -1.24
N GLU A 159 -8.90 5.51 -1.57
CA GLU A 159 -10.28 5.02 -1.42
C GLU A 159 -10.87 4.75 -2.80
N LEU A 160 -11.60 3.65 -2.90
CA LEU A 160 -12.14 3.16 -4.15
C LEU A 160 -13.66 3.21 -4.14
N ALA A 161 -14.25 3.58 -5.28
CA ALA A 161 -15.68 3.48 -5.50
C ALA A 161 -16.00 3.07 -6.94
N SER A 162 -17.13 2.40 -7.13
CA SER A 162 -17.72 2.16 -8.45
C SER A 162 -18.99 2.97 -8.58
N ASN A 163 -18.97 3.99 -9.44
CA ASN A 163 -19.99 5.04 -9.47
C ASN A 163 -20.19 5.67 -8.07
N VAL A 164 -21.28 5.30 -7.39
CA VAL A 164 -21.67 5.78 -6.06
C VAL A 164 -21.51 4.73 -4.96
N THR A 165 -21.05 3.52 -5.31
CA THR A 165 -20.88 2.42 -4.35
C THR A 165 -19.43 2.36 -3.89
N PRO A 166 -19.14 2.55 -2.59
CA PRO A 166 -17.80 2.37 -2.04
C PRO A 166 -17.33 0.91 -2.23
N LEU A 167 -16.08 0.74 -2.64
CA LEU A 167 -15.41 -0.57 -2.77
C LEU A 167 -14.41 -0.82 -1.63
N GLY A 168 -14.12 0.20 -0.82
CA GLY A 168 -13.19 0.12 0.32
C GLY A 168 -11.88 0.85 0.04
N GLU A 169 -10.89 0.57 0.88
CA GLU A 169 -9.56 1.15 0.80
C GLU A 169 -8.60 0.27 0.01
N LEU A 170 -7.61 0.90 -0.63
CA LEU A 170 -6.52 0.22 -1.30
C LEU A 170 -5.21 0.91 -0.97
N VAL A 171 -4.25 0.11 -0.51
CA VAL A 171 -2.88 0.56 -0.25
C VAL A 171 -2.02 0.24 -1.47
N LEU A 172 -1.29 1.25 -1.94
CA LEU A 172 -0.36 1.15 -3.07
C LEU A 172 1.04 1.50 -2.57
N THR A 173 2.02 0.69 -2.98
CA THR A 173 3.42 0.81 -2.53
C THR A 173 4.34 0.85 -3.73
N ILE A 174 5.26 1.80 -3.80
CA ILE A 174 6.39 1.80 -4.74
C ILE A 174 7.66 1.64 -3.92
N GLU A 175 8.43 0.59 -4.18
CA GLU A 175 9.76 0.41 -3.58
C GLU A 175 10.76 1.35 -4.25
N ASP A 176 11.75 1.85 -3.49
CA ASP A 176 12.81 2.70 -4.05
C ASP A 176 13.67 1.89 -5.04
N GLY A 177 13.92 2.45 -6.21
CA GLY A 177 14.54 1.75 -7.34
C GLY A 177 13.63 0.76 -8.08
N GLN A 178 12.33 0.68 -7.76
CA GLN A 178 11.38 -0.13 -8.53
C GLN A 178 11.30 0.37 -9.98
N GLU A 179 11.49 -0.55 -10.93
CA GLU A 179 11.26 -0.26 -12.34
C GLU A 179 9.76 -0.32 -12.65
N GLY A 180 9.17 0.83 -12.95
CA GLY A 180 7.78 0.94 -13.38
C GLY A 180 6.76 1.05 -12.23
N PRO A 181 5.46 1.13 -12.59
CA PRO A 181 4.40 1.45 -11.65
C PRO A 181 3.93 0.25 -10.85
N THR A 182 3.31 0.53 -9.70
CA THR A 182 2.62 -0.49 -8.91
C THR A 182 1.18 -0.66 -9.40
N ILE A 183 0.82 -1.89 -9.75
CA ILE A 183 -0.50 -2.24 -10.29
C ILE A 183 -1.23 -3.12 -9.30
N LYS A 184 -2.44 -2.72 -8.89
CA LYS A 184 -3.33 -3.54 -8.06
C LYS A 184 -4.68 -3.71 -8.73
N LYS A 185 -5.08 -4.97 -8.90
CA LYS A 185 -6.37 -5.35 -9.48
C LYS A 185 -7.52 -5.06 -8.52
N VAL A 186 -8.54 -4.38 -9.01
CA VAL A 186 -9.78 -4.04 -8.31
C VAL A 186 -10.94 -4.42 -9.22
N SER A 187 -11.58 -5.57 -8.91
CA SER A 187 -12.66 -6.10 -9.74
C SER A 187 -12.21 -6.31 -11.21
N ARG A 188 -12.78 -5.56 -12.16
CA ARG A 188 -12.47 -5.61 -13.59
C ARG A 188 -11.48 -4.54 -14.07
N TYR A 189 -10.95 -3.75 -13.15
CA TYR A 189 -9.96 -2.70 -13.42
C TYR A 189 -8.70 -2.97 -12.61
N SER A 190 -7.65 -2.20 -12.88
CA SER A 190 -6.52 -2.06 -11.97
C SER A 190 -6.27 -0.58 -11.70
N ALA A 191 -6.00 -0.26 -10.44
CA ALA A 191 -5.43 1.02 -10.06
C ALA A 191 -3.92 0.95 -10.23
N VAL A 192 -3.35 1.98 -10.83
CA VAL A 192 -1.92 2.07 -11.12
C VAL A 192 -1.36 3.28 -10.37
N PHE A 193 -0.37 3.04 -9.52
CA PHE A 193 0.40 4.08 -8.86
C PHE A 193 1.75 4.22 -9.56
N ILE A 194 1.99 5.39 -10.16
CA ILE A 194 3.13 5.62 -11.06
C ILE A 194 4.27 6.33 -10.34
N SER A 195 3.96 7.40 -9.62
CA SER A 195 4.97 8.19 -8.89
C SER A 195 4.34 9.03 -7.79
N LEU A 196 5.17 9.47 -6.83
CA LEU A 196 4.84 10.46 -5.82
C LEU A 196 5.85 11.59 -5.86
N GLU A 197 5.39 12.83 -5.94
CA GLU A 197 6.22 14.03 -5.88
C GLU A 197 5.76 14.94 -4.73
N PRO A 198 6.64 15.74 -4.11
CA PRO A 198 8.09 15.80 -4.37
C PRO A 198 8.85 14.57 -3.84
N HIS A 199 10.10 14.41 -4.26
CA HIS A 199 11.02 13.44 -3.67
C HIS A 199 11.72 14.08 -2.46
N PRO A 200 11.94 13.35 -1.35
CA PRO A 200 12.59 13.91 -0.15
C PRO A 200 13.98 14.51 -0.44
N VAL A 201 14.32 15.59 0.26
CA VAL A 201 15.62 16.27 0.18
C VAL A 201 16.20 16.36 1.59
N GLU A 202 17.51 16.16 1.73
CA GLU A 202 18.16 16.20 3.04
C GLU A 202 17.97 17.56 3.75
N GLY A 203 17.50 17.50 5.00
CA GLY A 203 17.28 18.70 5.82
C GLY A 203 15.96 19.44 5.53
N GLU A 204 15.17 18.98 4.57
CA GLU A 204 13.85 19.53 4.26
C GLU A 204 12.74 18.64 4.80
N THR A 205 11.63 19.26 5.20
CA THR A 205 10.41 18.56 5.61
C THR A 205 9.33 18.87 4.59
N ILE A 206 8.72 17.84 4.02
CA ILE A 206 7.62 17.97 3.06
C ILE A 206 6.31 18.07 3.83
N ASP A 207 5.47 19.08 3.52
CA ASP A 207 4.11 19.14 4.05
C ASP A 207 3.26 18.06 3.38
N PRO A 208 2.50 17.23 4.12
CA PRO A 208 1.68 16.18 3.53
C PRO A 208 0.71 16.65 2.44
N SER A 209 0.26 17.90 2.48
CA SER A 209 -0.63 18.51 1.48
C SER A 209 0.05 18.89 0.17
N GLU A 210 1.39 18.93 0.14
CA GLU A 210 2.17 19.20 -1.06
C GLU A 210 2.40 17.96 -1.92
N TYR A 211 2.14 16.76 -1.38
CA TYR A 211 2.26 15.53 -2.15
C TYR A 211 1.28 15.47 -3.32
N VAL A 212 1.82 15.04 -4.46
CA VAL A 212 1.13 14.78 -5.72
C VAL A 212 1.42 13.35 -6.14
N ALA A 213 0.40 12.50 -6.10
CA ALA A 213 0.47 11.14 -6.61
C ALA A 213 0.00 11.09 -8.07
N VAL A 214 0.77 10.44 -8.94
CA VAL A 214 0.36 10.16 -10.32
C VAL A 214 -0.31 8.80 -10.36
N ILE A 215 -1.62 8.78 -10.65
CA ILE A 215 -2.45 7.58 -10.62
C ILE A 215 -3.17 7.41 -11.96
N ALA A 216 -3.26 6.17 -12.46
CA ALA A 216 -4.06 5.80 -13.62
C ALA A 216 -5.03 4.65 -13.31
N VAL A 217 -6.02 4.47 -14.18
CA VAL A 217 -6.91 3.30 -14.16
C VAL A 217 -6.76 2.56 -15.48
N ILE A 218 -6.54 1.25 -15.41
CA ILE A 218 -6.44 0.35 -16.57
C ILE A 218 -7.43 -0.82 -16.42
N LYS A 219 -7.54 -1.66 -17.45
CA LYS A 219 -8.42 -2.84 -17.48
C LYS A 219 -7.63 -4.13 -17.52
#